data_AF-A0A378A8D5-F1
#
_entry.id   AF-A0A378A8D5-F1
#
_cell.length_a   1.000
_cell.length_b   1.000
_cell.length_c   1.000
_cell.angle_alpha   90.00
_cell.angle_beta   90.00
_cell.angle_gamma   90.00
#
_symmetry.space_group_name_H-M   'P 1'
#
loop_
_entity.id
_entity.type
_entity.pdbx_description
1 polymer ?
#
loop_
_entity_poly.entity_id
_entity_poly.type
_entity_poly.pdbx_seq_one_letter_code
_entity_poly.pdbx_strand_id
1 'polypeptide(L)'
;MAFRVIWGQKYGCNGLFEDRFVGVVRKGHPLAKQAEIGVSDYVAWGHVVASPEGALHGSVDDALAELGTKRKIASVVPGFPTALSVALESDLIAMIPALYLLNQQVTDQVHLFELPFKSRRITVSQMWHPRMERDPGHRWLREQILAICGVARSVMTKEPV
;
A
#
# COMPACT_ATOMS: atom_id res chain seq x y z
N MET A 1 -5.32 7.05 -14.56
CA MET A 1 -6.60 7.66 -15.03
C MET A 1 -7.66 7.83 -13.92
N ALA A 2 -7.54 7.19 -12.75
CA ALA A 2 -8.59 7.17 -11.71
C ALA A 2 -8.83 8.49 -10.95
N PHE A 3 -7.82 9.35 -10.77
CA PHE A 3 -7.94 10.56 -9.94
C PHE A 3 -8.79 11.69 -10.56
N ARG A 4 -8.91 11.73 -11.89
CA ARG A 4 -9.65 12.78 -12.60
C ARG A 4 -11.17 12.73 -12.35
N VAL A 5 -11.67 11.60 -11.84
CA VAL A 5 -13.11 11.36 -11.61
C VAL A 5 -13.56 11.80 -10.21
N ILE A 6 -12.67 11.79 -9.21
CA ILE A 6 -13.07 11.95 -7.80
C ILE A 6 -13.11 13.43 -7.35
N TRP A 7 -12.34 14.32 -8.00
CA TRP A 7 -12.12 15.70 -7.50
C TRP A 7 -12.48 16.83 -8.48
N GLY A 8 -13.08 16.52 -9.63
CA GLY A 8 -13.29 17.51 -10.70
C GLY A 8 -11.98 18.15 -11.18
N GLN A 9 -12.01 19.02 -12.19
CA GLN A 9 -10.82 19.74 -12.70
C GLN A 9 -10.27 20.82 -11.72
N LYS A 10 -10.36 20.62 -10.39
CA LYS A 10 -10.04 21.67 -9.41
C LYS A 10 -8.59 21.71 -8.95
N TYR A 11 -7.78 20.69 -9.27
CA TYR A 11 -6.39 20.60 -8.82
C TYR A 11 -5.47 20.11 -9.95
N GLY A 12 -4.27 20.69 -10.02
CA GLY A 12 -3.18 20.12 -10.80
C GLY A 12 -2.70 18.84 -10.14
N CYS A 13 -2.37 17.84 -10.94
CA CYS A 13 -1.91 16.54 -10.46
C CYS A 13 -0.89 15.94 -11.43
N ASN A 14 0.19 15.39 -10.88
CA ASN A 14 1.19 14.65 -11.64
C ASN A 14 1.57 13.36 -10.90
N GLY A 15 1.52 12.23 -11.60
CA GLY A 15 1.92 10.93 -11.05
C GLY A 15 3.42 10.86 -10.86
N LEU A 16 3.87 10.43 -9.68
CA LEU A 16 5.28 10.30 -9.34
C LEU A 16 5.75 8.86 -9.55
N PHE A 17 5.06 7.90 -8.93
CA PHE A 17 5.39 6.48 -9.02
C PHE A 17 4.17 5.60 -8.71
N GLU A 18 4.31 4.32 -9.01
CA GLU A 18 3.33 3.30 -8.64
C GLU A 18 3.88 2.42 -7.53
N ASP A 19 2.97 1.98 -6.67
CA ASP A 19 3.22 1.01 -5.61
C ASP A 19 2.15 -0.10 -5.68
N ARG A 20 2.39 -1.19 -4.97
CA ARG A 20 1.43 -2.27 -4.75
C ARG A 20 1.33 -2.57 -3.26
N PHE A 21 0.22 -3.16 -2.87
CA PHE A 21 0.09 -3.69 -1.53
C PHE A 21 0.69 -5.09 -1.44
N VAL A 22 1.37 -5.36 -0.34
CA VAL A 22 1.85 -6.68 0.06
C VAL A 22 1.26 -7.09 1.39
N GLY A 23 1.17 -8.40 1.62
CA GLY A 23 0.86 -8.96 2.93
C GLY A 23 2.12 -8.97 3.80
N VAL A 24 1.95 -8.60 5.07
CA VAL A 24 3.02 -8.57 6.06
C VAL A 24 2.57 -9.32 7.30
N VAL A 25 3.41 -10.23 7.77
CA VAL A 25 3.27 -10.95 9.04
C VAL A 25 4.61 -10.97 9.78
N ARG A 26 4.61 -11.25 11.08
CA ARG A 26 5.86 -11.55 11.79
C ARG A 26 6.57 -12.77 11.19
N LYS A 27 7.90 -12.81 11.26
CA LYS A 27 8.75 -13.88 10.70
C LYS A 27 8.40 -15.29 11.19
N GLY A 28 7.91 -15.42 12.43
CA GLY A 28 7.50 -16.70 13.02
C GLY A 28 6.08 -17.15 12.71
N HIS A 29 5.35 -16.43 11.86
CA HIS A 29 3.96 -16.74 11.50
C HIS A 29 3.86 -18.05 10.69
N PRO A 30 2.82 -18.88 10.86
CA PRO A 30 2.68 -20.11 10.09
C PRO A 30 2.69 -19.93 8.57
N LEU A 31 2.15 -18.80 8.07
CA LEU A 31 2.20 -18.47 6.64
C LEU A 31 3.64 -18.30 6.11
N ALA A 32 4.60 -17.91 6.94
CA ALA A 32 6.00 -17.75 6.52
C ALA A 32 6.69 -19.07 6.15
N LYS A 33 6.05 -20.21 6.46
CA LYS A 33 6.53 -21.55 6.10
C LYS A 33 5.94 -22.06 4.78
N GLN A 34 4.93 -21.37 4.24
CA GLN A 34 4.29 -21.75 2.99
C GLN A 34 5.11 -21.20 1.81
N ALA A 35 5.22 -21.99 0.73
CA ALA A 35 5.90 -21.55 -0.49
C ALA A 35 5.04 -20.54 -1.27
N GLU A 36 3.72 -20.76 -1.28
CA GLU A 36 2.73 -19.85 -1.85
C GLU A 36 1.57 -19.74 -0.86
N ILE A 37 1.05 -18.52 -0.70
CA ILE A 37 -0.09 -18.25 0.17
C ILE A 37 -1.30 -18.14 -0.74
N GLY A 38 -2.32 -18.99 -0.54
CA GLY A 38 -3.57 -18.94 -1.30
C GLY A 38 -4.57 -17.95 -0.71
N VAL A 39 -5.66 -17.68 -1.45
CA VAL A 39 -6.77 -16.84 -0.96
C VAL A 39 -7.38 -17.45 0.30
N SER A 40 -7.55 -18.78 0.35
CA SER A 40 -8.07 -19.50 1.53
C SER A 40 -7.18 -19.33 2.76
N ASP A 41 -5.86 -19.42 2.59
CA ASP A 41 -4.90 -19.20 3.66
C ASP A 41 -4.98 -17.76 4.17
N TYR A 42 -5.03 -16.79 3.25
CA TYR A 42 -5.12 -15.37 3.58
C TYR A 42 -6.37 -15.02 4.41
N VAL A 43 -7.54 -15.53 4.03
CA VAL A 43 -8.80 -15.22 4.74
C VAL A 43 -8.98 -16.02 6.03
N ALA A 44 -8.23 -17.11 6.22
CA ALA A 44 -8.27 -17.91 7.45
C ALA A 44 -7.68 -17.16 8.66
N TRP A 45 -6.80 -16.20 8.43
CA TRP A 45 -6.18 -15.38 9.47
C TRP A 45 -6.92 -14.06 9.70
N GLY A 46 -6.72 -13.49 10.89
CA GLY A 46 -7.22 -12.15 11.22
C GLY A 46 -6.37 -11.06 10.58
N HIS A 47 -6.99 -9.92 10.29
CA HIS A 47 -6.35 -8.79 9.62
C HIS A 47 -6.34 -7.56 10.51
N VAL A 48 -5.23 -6.83 10.50
CA VAL A 48 -5.16 -5.44 10.98
C VAL A 48 -5.24 -4.51 9.77
N VAL A 49 -6.22 -3.62 9.78
CA VAL A 49 -6.50 -2.70 8.66
C VAL A 49 -6.08 -1.29 9.04
N ALA A 50 -5.23 -0.68 8.21
CA ALA A 50 -4.94 0.75 8.29
C ALA A 50 -6.07 1.53 7.61
N SER A 51 -6.87 2.26 8.39
CA SER A 51 -7.89 3.18 7.89
C SER A 51 -7.93 4.43 8.77
N PRO A 52 -7.49 5.59 8.27
CA PRO A 52 -7.59 6.86 8.99
C PRO A 52 -9.03 7.22 9.38
N GLU A 53 -10.01 6.84 8.55
CA GLU A 53 -11.44 7.08 8.77
C GLU A 53 -12.12 5.98 9.60
N GLY A 54 -11.38 4.95 10.04
CA GLY A 54 -11.92 3.82 10.78
C GLY A 54 -12.83 2.89 9.96
N ALA A 55 -12.74 2.94 8.64
CA ALA A 55 -13.55 2.12 7.75
C ALA A 55 -13.19 0.63 7.89
N LEU A 56 -14.23 -0.19 8.10
CA LEU A 56 -14.14 -1.66 8.17
C LEU A 56 -14.30 -2.32 6.79
N HIS A 57 -14.36 -1.54 5.72
CA HIS A 57 -14.56 -2.03 4.36
C HIS A 57 -13.77 -1.15 3.39
N GLY A 58 -13.08 -1.78 2.45
CA GLY A 58 -12.37 -1.08 1.39
C GLY A 58 -12.17 -1.95 0.15
N SER A 59 -11.36 -1.45 -0.79
CA SER A 59 -11.16 -2.10 -2.10
C SER A 59 -10.66 -3.55 -2.05
N VAL A 60 -10.04 -3.96 -0.95
CA VAL A 60 -9.63 -5.35 -0.70
C VAL A 60 -10.83 -6.23 -0.41
N ASP A 61 -11.77 -5.74 0.40
CA ASP A 61 -12.98 -6.46 0.74
C ASP A 61 -13.86 -6.64 -0.50
N ASP A 62 -13.91 -5.65 -1.39
CA ASP A 62 -14.57 -5.76 -2.70
C ASP A 62 -13.90 -6.86 -3.55
N ALA A 63 -12.57 -6.88 -3.65
CA ALA A 63 -11.84 -7.88 -4.43
C ALA A 63 -12.01 -9.31 -3.87
N LEU A 64 -12.06 -9.47 -2.55
CA LEU A 64 -12.34 -10.75 -1.92
C LEU A 64 -13.79 -11.18 -2.12
N ALA A 65 -14.74 -10.24 -2.10
CA ALA A 65 -16.15 -10.50 -2.36
C ALA A 65 -16.41 -10.97 -3.80
N GLU A 66 -15.69 -10.41 -4.79
CA GLU A 66 -15.71 -10.90 -6.19
C GLU A 66 -15.26 -12.38 -6.30
N LEU A 67 -14.40 -12.82 -5.37
CA LEU A 67 -13.95 -14.21 -5.26
C LEU A 67 -14.84 -15.08 -4.36
N GLY A 68 -15.96 -14.55 -3.85
CA GLY A 68 -16.87 -15.26 -2.95
C GLY A 68 -16.31 -15.51 -1.55
N THR A 69 -15.28 -14.76 -1.14
CA THR A 69 -14.61 -14.91 0.16
C THR A 69 -14.71 -13.64 0.99
N LYS A 70 -14.50 -13.77 2.30
CA LYS A 70 -14.47 -12.64 3.23
C LYS A 70 -13.38 -12.85 4.25
N ARG A 71 -12.55 -11.82 4.47
CA ARG A 71 -11.55 -11.82 5.55
C ARG A 71 -12.15 -11.42 6.89
N LYS A 72 -11.49 -11.81 7.97
CA LYS A 72 -11.82 -11.35 9.32
C LYS A 72 -10.96 -10.13 9.69
N ILE A 73 -11.59 -8.97 9.83
CA ILE A 73 -10.91 -7.78 10.38
C ILE A 73 -10.91 -7.89 11.90
N ALA A 74 -9.73 -8.06 12.48
CA ALA A 74 -9.55 -8.19 13.93
C ALA A 74 -9.27 -6.84 14.62
N SER A 75 -8.66 -5.90 13.89
CA SER A 75 -8.35 -4.56 14.40
C SER A 75 -8.30 -3.54 13.27
N VAL A 76 -8.66 -2.29 13.58
CA VAL A 76 -8.50 -1.13 12.69
C VAL A 76 -7.65 -0.09 13.38
N VAL A 77 -6.67 0.44 12.67
CA VAL A 77 -5.66 1.36 13.17
C VAL A 77 -5.51 2.56 12.24
N PRO A 78 -5.03 3.73 12.71
CA PRO A 78 -5.06 4.97 11.93
C PRO A 78 -4.09 4.99 10.74
N GLY A 79 -3.12 4.08 10.66
CA GLY A 79 -2.15 4.09 9.56
C GLY A 79 -1.23 2.88 9.50
N PHE A 80 -0.46 2.79 8.41
CA PHE A 80 0.46 1.69 8.15
C PHE A 80 1.55 1.46 9.21
N PRO A 81 2.14 2.49 9.85
CA PRO A 81 3.12 2.26 10.92
C PRO A 81 2.53 1.44 12.07
N THR A 82 1.34 1.81 12.54
CA THR A 82 0.65 1.09 13.62
C THR A 82 0.21 -0.31 13.18
N ALA A 83 -0.25 -0.47 11.94
CA ALA A 83 -0.62 -1.78 11.40
C ALA A 83 0.58 -2.74 11.36
N LEU A 84 1.74 -2.23 10.93
CA LEU A 84 2.99 -2.99 10.92
C LEU A 84 3.38 -3.43 12.34
N SER A 85 3.37 -2.50 13.31
CA SER A 85 3.70 -2.82 14.70
C SER A 85 2.76 -3.89 15.28
N VAL A 86 1.45 -3.82 14.99
CA VAL A 86 0.50 -4.84 15.43
C VAL A 86 0.78 -6.20 14.79
N ALA A 87 1.06 -6.26 13.49
CA ALA A 87 1.36 -7.51 12.81
C ALA A 87 2.69 -8.15 13.26
N LEU A 88 3.64 -7.35 13.72
CA LEU A 88 4.91 -7.83 14.28
C LEU A 88 4.74 -8.50 15.65
N GLU A 89 3.81 -8.00 16.46
CA GLU A 89 3.54 -8.46 17.83
C GLU A 89 2.33 -9.42 17.93
N SER A 90 1.80 -9.91 16.79
CA SER A 90 0.63 -10.79 16.77
C SER A 90 0.63 -11.76 15.59
N ASP A 91 -0.43 -12.58 15.48
CA ASP A 91 -0.70 -13.43 14.33
C ASP A 91 -1.71 -12.80 13.35
N LEU A 92 -1.72 -11.46 13.29
CA LEU A 92 -2.53 -10.72 12.33
C LEU A 92 -1.74 -10.41 11.07
N ILE A 93 -2.43 -10.47 9.93
CA ILE A 93 -1.91 -10.01 8.64
C ILE A 93 -2.13 -8.49 8.55
N ALA A 94 -1.07 -7.74 8.24
CA ALA A 94 -1.17 -6.36 7.80
C ALA A 94 -1.07 -6.28 6.28
N MET A 95 -1.78 -5.32 5.68
CA MET A 95 -1.61 -4.96 4.27
C MET A 95 -0.96 -3.58 4.19
N ILE A 96 0.21 -3.51 3.56
CA ILE A 96 1.06 -2.31 3.55
C ILE A 96 1.61 -2.07 2.14
N PRO A 97 1.78 -0.80 1.70
CA PRO A 97 2.46 -0.50 0.44
C PRO A 97 3.90 -1.03 0.45
N ALA A 98 4.34 -1.69 -0.62
CA ALA A 98 5.65 -2.34 -0.66
C ALA A 98 6.80 -1.34 -0.47
N LEU A 99 6.69 -0.13 -1.04
CA LEU A 99 7.74 0.89 -0.92
C LEU A 99 7.86 1.47 0.48
N TYR A 100 6.81 1.38 1.31
CA TYR A 100 6.89 1.79 2.72
C TYR A 100 7.96 0.97 3.47
N LEU A 101 8.12 -0.31 3.13
CA LEU A 101 9.01 -1.24 3.81
C LEU A 101 10.49 -1.04 3.46
N LEU A 102 10.81 -0.47 2.30
CA LEU A 102 12.20 -0.23 1.87
C LEU A 102 13.01 0.62 2.85
N ASN A 103 12.32 1.50 3.59
CA ASN A 103 12.95 2.41 4.55
C ASN A 103 12.83 1.94 6.01
N GLN A 104 12.32 0.72 6.24
CA GLN A 104 12.10 0.19 7.58
C GLN A 104 13.22 -0.78 7.97
N GLN A 105 13.77 -0.64 9.17
CA GLN A 105 14.74 -1.59 9.74
C GLN A 105 14.03 -2.82 10.34
N VAL A 106 13.07 -3.39 9.61
CA VAL A 106 12.22 -4.51 10.08
C VAL A 106 12.37 -5.77 9.23
N THR A 107 13.20 -5.75 8.19
CA THR A 107 13.34 -6.87 7.24
C THR A 107 13.62 -8.21 7.93
N ASP A 108 14.38 -8.20 9.03
CA ASP A 108 14.70 -9.42 9.79
C ASP A 108 13.57 -9.91 10.72
N GLN A 109 12.52 -9.12 10.89
CA GLN A 109 11.39 -9.35 11.81
C GLN A 109 10.09 -9.71 11.08
N VAL A 110 9.99 -9.40 9.79
CA VAL A 110 8.80 -9.64 8.96
C VAL A 110 8.99 -10.80 7.99
N HIS A 111 7.88 -11.40 7.58
CA HIS A 111 7.78 -12.13 6.33
C HIS A 111 6.78 -11.41 5.42
N LEU A 112 7.19 -11.21 4.17
CA LEU A 112 6.44 -10.50 3.14
C LEU A 112 5.95 -11.48 2.10
N PHE A 113 4.74 -11.25 1.60
CA PHE A 113 4.17 -12.05 0.52
C PHE A 113 3.28 -11.23 -0.39
N GLU A 114 3.21 -11.63 -1.66
CA GLU A 114 2.29 -11.04 -2.63
C GLU A 114 0.84 -11.40 -2.30
N LEU A 115 -0.09 -10.48 -2.54
CA LEU A 115 -1.51 -10.75 -2.28
C LEU A 115 -2.04 -11.82 -3.25
N PRO A 116 -2.76 -12.85 -2.77
CA PRO A 116 -3.23 -13.96 -3.61
C PRO A 116 -4.43 -13.63 -4.51
N PHE A 117 -4.72 -12.34 -4.66
CA PHE A 117 -5.82 -11.82 -5.46
C PHE A 117 -5.37 -10.51 -6.11
N LYS A 118 -6.07 -10.11 -7.18
CA LYS A 118 -5.75 -8.86 -7.88
C LYS A 118 -6.13 -7.67 -6.99
N SER A 119 -5.12 -7.03 -6.41
CA SER A 119 -5.28 -5.74 -5.74
C SER A 119 -5.03 -4.59 -6.71
N ARG A 120 -5.66 -3.44 -6.45
CA ARG A 120 -5.40 -2.23 -7.25
C ARG A 120 -4.01 -1.69 -6.92
N ARG A 121 -3.26 -1.30 -7.95
CA ARG A 121 -2.02 -0.53 -7.79
C ARG A 121 -2.32 0.85 -7.21
N ILE A 122 -1.39 1.35 -6.41
CA ILE A 122 -1.44 2.68 -5.81
C ILE A 122 -0.64 3.61 -6.71
N THR A 123 -1.22 4.72 -7.16
CA THR A 123 -0.45 5.78 -7.83
C THR A 123 -0.20 6.90 -6.84
N VAL A 124 1.05 7.08 -6.43
CA VAL A 124 1.45 8.24 -5.62
C VAL A 124 1.62 9.42 -6.57
N SER A 125 0.92 10.51 -6.28
CA SER A 125 0.89 11.70 -7.13
C SER A 125 1.16 12.94 -6.30
N GLN A 126 1.87 13.91 -6.86
CA GLN A 126 1.90 15.26 -6.32
C GLN A 126 0.67 16.03 -6.82
N MET A 127 0.02 16.76 -5.91
CA MET A 127 -1.18 17.54 -6.17
C MET A 127 -0.96 18.98 -5.74
N TRP A 128 -1.53 19.94 -6.48
CA TRP A 128 -1.43 21.35 -6.14
C TRP A 128 -2.67 22.13 -6.57
N HIS A 129 -2.93 23.23 -5.89
CA HIS A 129 -4.02 24.14 -6.25
C HIS A 129 -3.67 24.90 -7.55
N PRO A 130 -4.61 25.15 -8.49
CA PRO A 130 -4.33 25.82 -9.76
C PRO A 130 -3.71 27.21 -9.61
N ARG A 131 -3.98 27.89 -8.49
CA ARG A 131 -3.33 29.17 -8.13
C ARG A 131 -1.79 29.08 -8.07
N MET A 132 -1.25 27.90 -7.75
CA MET A 132 0.19 27.63 -7.65
C MET A 132 0.78 27.04 -8.94
N GLU A 133 0.00 26.95 -10.03
CA GLU A 133 0.46 26.39 -11.31
C GLU A 133 1.64 27.18 -11.89
N ARG A 134 1.55 28.51 -11.80
CA ARG A 134 2.52 29.47 -12.36
C ARG A 134 3.51 30.02 -11.35
N ASP A 135 3.42 29.60 -10.09
CA ASP A 135 4.38 30.03 -9.07
C ASP A 135 5.77 29.40 -9.36
N PRO A 136 6.83 30.19 -9.55
CA PRO A 136 8.14 29.67 -9.95
C PRO A 136 8.76 28.74 -8.90
N GLY A 137 8.65 29.07 -7.61
CA GLY A 137 9.22 28.28 -6.52
C GLY A 137 8.51 26.93 -6.37
N HIS A 138 7.18 26.95 -6.40
CA HIS A 138 6.38 25.74 -6.35
C HIS A 138 6.61 24.87 -7.59
N ARG A 139 6.73 25.46 -8.79
CA ARG A 139 7.04 24.71 -10.01
C ARG A 139 8.41 24.04 -9.91
N TRP A 140 9.44 24.78 -9.52
CA TRP A 140 10.78 24.23 -9.35
C TRP A 140 10.76 23.02 -8.40
N LEU A 141 10.11 23.13 -7.24
CA LEU A 141 10.02 22.01 -6.29
C LEU A 141 9.29 20.80 -6.89
N ARG A 142 8.17 21.00 -7.60
CA ARG A 142 7.43 19.91 -8.27
C ARG A 142 8.29 19.20 -9.31
N GLU A 143 9.14 19.94 -10.02
CA GLU A 143 10.09 19.38 -11.00
C GLU A 143 11.21 18.60 -10.30
N GLN A 144 11.74 19.09 -9.18
CA GLN A 144 12.74 18.36 -8.40
C GLN A 144 12.18 17.04 -7.84
N ILE A 145 10.99 17.08 -7.23
CA ILE A 145 10.33 15.87 -6.71
C ILE A 145 10.08 14.88 -7.85
N LEU A 146 9.57 15.35 -8.99
CA LEU A 146 9.36 14.51 -10.16
C LEU A 146 10.65 13.87 -10.67
N ALA A 147 11.75 14.63 -10.72
CA ALA A 147 13.05 14.12 -11.15
C ALA A 147 13.56 13.02 -10.20
N ILE A 148 13.51 13.25 -8.89
CA ILE A 148 13.95 12.29 -7.87
C ILE A 148 13.10 11.01 -7.93
N CYS A 149 11.78 11.14 -8.00
CA CYS A 149 10.87 9.99 -8.10
C CYS A 149 10.95 9.29 -9.46
N GLY A 150 11.24 10.01 -10.54
CA GLY A 150 11.42 9.45 -11.88
C GLY A 150 12.61 8.49 -11.98
N VAL A 151 13.67 8.74 -11.19
CA VAL A 151 14.83 7.84 -11.08
C VAL A 151 14.45 6.52 -10.38
N ALA A 152 13.59 6.57 -9.35
CA ALA A 152 13.13 5.39 -8.61
C ALA A 152 12.32 4.39 -9.49
N ARG A 153 11.69 4.88 -10.56
CA ARG A 153 10.99 4.04 -11.56
C ARG A 153 11.90 3.02 -12.26
N SER A 154 13.21 3.28 -12.32
CA SER A 154 14.20 2.43 -12.99
C SER A 154 14.82 1.33 -12.11
N VAL A 155 14.81 1.53 -10.79
CA VAL A 155 15.37 0.60 -9.80
C VAL A 155 14.35 -0.48 -9.43
N MET A 156 13.07 -0.12 -9.33
CA MET A 156 11.97 -1.00 -8.94
C MET A 156 11.50 -2.01 -10.00
N THR A 157 11.96 -1.91 -11.25
CA THR A 157 11.64 -2.89 -12.31
C THR A 157 12.63 -4.04 -12.39
N LYS A 158 13.73 -4.03 -11.60
CA LYS A 158 14.85 -4.95 -11.79
C LYS A 158 15.01 -6.08 -10.78
N GLU A 159 14.39 -6.05 -9.61
CA GLU A 159 14.61 -7.13 -8.62
C GLU A 159 13.30 -7.64 -8.02
N PRO A 160 12.96 -8.94 -8.21
CA PRO A 160 12.02 -9.60 -7.35
C PRO A 160 12.75 -9.86 -6.01
N VAL A 161 12.19 -9.33 -4.93
CA VAL A 161 12.43 -9.87 -3.58
C VAL A 161 11.63 -11.17 -3.46
#